data_AF-A0A6C0B1W6-F1
#
_entry.id   AF-A0A6C0B1W6-F1
#
_cell.length_a   1.000
_cell.length_b   1.000
_cell.length_c   1.000
_cell.angle_alpha   90.00
_cell.angle_beta   90.00
_cell.angle_gamma   90.00
#
_symmetry.space_group_name_H-M   'P 1'
#
loop_
_entity.id
_entity.type
_entity.pdbx_description
1 polymer ?
#
loop_
_entity_poly.entity_id
_entity_poly.type
_entity_poly.pdbx_seq_one_letter_code
_entity_poly.pdbx_strand_id
1 'polypeptide(L)' 'MKEKLDKLETNEHIQIHGIIKKYTENTTKAPNGIFVSSEHLPLECLQEMEKYILFCIDQKARMDEDLKTRKTYERMVE' A
#
# COMPACT_ATOMS: atom_id res chain seq x y z
N MET A 1 -11.07 2.06 -2.69
CA MET A 1 -9.89 2.25 -1.83
C MET A 1 -9.75 1.14 -0.79
N LYS A 2 -10.80 0.81 -0.02
CA LYS A 2 -10.78 -0.23 1.04
C LYS A 2 -10.24 -1.59 0.57
N GLU A 3 -10.75 -2.12 -0.55
CA GLU A 3 -10.30 -3.41 -1.09
C GLU A 3 -8.85 -3.43 -1.60
N LYS A 4 -8.29 -2.26 -1.94
CA LYS A 4 -6.89 -2.15 -2.35
C LYS A 4 -5.97 -2.13 -1.13
N LEU A 5 -6.45 -1.56 -0.02
CA LEU A 5 -5.78 -1.55 1.28
C LEU A 5 -5.64 -2.97 1.84
N ASP A 6 -6.68 -3.80 1.78
CA ASP A 6 -6.62 -5.20 2.22
C ASP A 6 -5.59 -6.08 1.47
N LYS A 7 -5.13 -5.63 0.29
CA LYS A 7 -4.11 -6.34 -0.52
C LYS A 7 -2.68 -5.94 -0.17
N LEU A 8 -2.53 -4.98 0.72
CA LEU A 8 -1.23 -4.49 1.16
C LEU A 8 -0.70 -5.34 2.31
N GLU A 9 0.62 -5.38 2.43
CA GLU A 9 1.32 -6.05 3.51
C GLU A 9 1.41 -5.15 4.75
N THR A 10 1.72 -5.75 5.89
CA THR A 10 1.85 -5.06 7.17
C THR A 10 2.75 -3.81 7.09
N ASN A 11 3.86 -3.88 6.34
CA ASN A 11 4.78 -2.76 6.17
C ASN A 11 4.17 -1.59 5.38
N GLU A 12 3.39 -1.92 4.35
CA GLU A 12 2.69 -0.94 3.51
C GLU A 12 1.57 -0.26 4.31
N HIS A 13 0.86 -1.03 5.17
CA HIS A 13 -0.10 -0.47 6.14
C HIS A 13 0.54 0.48 7.15
N ILE A 14 1.74 0.15 7.66
CA ILE A 14 2.50 1.03 8.55
C ILE A 14 2.81 2.36 7.85
N GLN A 15 3.19 2.31 6.57
CA GLN A 15 3.46 3.55 5.84
C GLN A 15 2.22 4.37 5.55
N ILE A 16 1.10 3.73 5.20
CA ILE A 16 -0.17 4.44 5.05
C ILE A 16 -0.57 5.11 6.36
N HIS A 17 -0.41 4.44 7.50
CA HIS A 17 -0.63 5.05 8.79
C HIS A 17 0.30 6.25 9.03
N GLY A 18 1.57 6.18 8.59
CA GLY A 18 2.51 7.30 8.62
C GLY A 18 2.04 8.50 7.79
N ILE A 19 1.46 8.26 6.61
CA ILE A 19 0.85 9.31 5.77
C ILE A 19 -0.33 9.94 6.52
N ILE A 20 -1.27 9.12 7.01
CA ILE A 20 -2.45 9.58 7.76
C ILE A 20 -2.04 10.43 8.97
N LYS A 21 -1.00 10.01 9.70
CA LYS A 21 -0.50 10.72 10.88
C LYS A 21 -0.01 12.15 10.59
N LYS A 22 0.38 12.45 9.34
CA LYS A 22 0.76 13.82 8.94
C LYS A 22 -0.44 14.77 8.85
N TYR A 23 -1.63 14.21 8.61
CA TYR A 23 -2.85 14.98 8.37
C TYR A 23 -3.85 14.89 9.53
N THR A 24 -3.74 13.86 10.39
CA THR A 24 -4.59 13.72 11.57
C THR A 24 -3.89 12.92 12.67
N GLU A 25 -4.06 13.35 13.92
CA GLU A 25 -3.65 12.60 15.10
C GLU A 25 -4.82 11.80 15.72
N ASN A 26 -6.03 12.01 15.21
CA ASN A 26 -7.26 11.37 15.68
C ASN A 26 -7.40 9.97 15.09
N THR A 27 -6.45 9.08 15.40
CA THR A 27 -6.55 7.66 15.07
C THR A 27 -6.83 6.86 16.33
N THR A 28 -7.77 5.92 16.25
CA THR A 28 -8.10 5.05 17.37
C THR A 28 -7.29 3.76 17.25
N LYS A 29 -6.34 3.58 18.16
CA LYS A 29 -5.57 2.33 18.26
C LYS A 29 -6.42 1.25 18.92
N ALA A 30 -6.49 0.08 18.28
CA ALA A 30 -7.12 -1.12 18.81
C ALA A 30 -6.08 -2.26 18.87
N PRO A 31 -6.34 -3.33 19.64
CA PRO A 31 -5.42 -4.47 19.76
C PRO A 31 -5.09 -5.15 18.42
N ASN A 32 -6.00 -5.05 17.44
CA ASN A 32 -5.92 -5.68 16.12
C ASN A 32 -5.65 -4.69 14.97
N GLY A 33 -5.40 -3.42 15.25
CA GLY A 33 -5.18 -2.44 14.18
C GLY A 33 -5.42 -1.00 14.59
N ILE A 34 -5.57 -0.14 13.58
CA ILE A 34 -5.81 1.29 13.77
C ILE A 34 -7.06 1.66 12.97
N PHE A 35 -8.03 2.23 13.66
CA PHE A 35 -9.24 2.78 13.04
C PHE A 35 -9.00 4.26 12.73
N VAL A 36 -9.33 4.62 11.49
CA VAL A 36 -9.21 5.99 11.00
C VAL A 36 -10.55 6.40 10.42
N SER A 37 -11.10 7.48 10.94
CA SER A 37 -12.36 8.05 10.45
C SER A 37 -12.11 8.84 9.17
N SER A 38 -12.51 8.29 8.03
CA SER A 38 -12.35 8.93 6.72
C SER A 38 -13.16 10.22 6.55
N GLU A 39 -14.16 10.46 7.38
CA GLU A 39 -15.02 11.65 7.31
C GLU A 39 -14.29 12.96 7.63
N HIS A 40 -13.21 12.89 8.39
CA HIS A 40 -12.43 14.07 8.81
C HIS A 40 -11.07 14.15 8.11
N LEU A 41 -10.78 13.25 7.17
CA LEU A 41 -9.53 13.28 6.43
C LEU A 41 -9.60 14.30 5.30
N PRO A 42 -8.63 15.22 5.19
CA PRO A 42 -8.56 16.13 4.06
C PRO A 42 -8.34 15.35 2.77
N LEU A 43 -8.89 15.87 1.65
CA LEU A 43 -8.77 15.24 0.33
C LEU A 43 -7.32 14.96 -0.06
N GLU A 44 -6.40 15.84 0.33
CA GLU A 44 -4.95 15.69 0.09
C GLU A 44 -4.39 14.40 0.71
N CYS A 45 -4.83 14.05 1.92
CA CYS A 45 -4.43 12.81 2.58
C CYS A 45 -4.93 11.59 1.80
N LEU A 46 -6.19 11.62 1.34
CA LEU A 46 -6.77 10.54 0.54
C LEU A 46 -6.03 10.37 -0.78
N GLN A 47 -5.62 11.46 -1.43
CA GLN A 47 -4.85 11.44 -2.68
C GLN A 47 -3.44 10.89 -2.48
N GLU A 48 -2.73 11.30 -1.42
CA GLU A 48 -1.41 10.76 -1.06
C GLU A 48 -1.49 9.25 -0.77
N MET A 49 -2.48 8.83 0.01
CA MET A 49 -2.74 7.42 0.27
C MET A 49 -3.00 6.65 -1.01
N GLU A 50 -3.86 7.16 -1.90
CA GLU A 50 -4.19 6.50 -3.16
C GLU A 50 -2.98 6.37 -4.08
N LYS A 51 -2.15 7.42 -4.19
CA LYS A 51 -0.88 7.37 -4.94
C LYS A 51 0.03 6.29 -4.41
N TYR A 52 0.18 6.20 -3.09
CA TYR A 52 1.02 5.19 -2.46
C TYR A 52 0.48 3.76 -2.67
N ILE A 53 -0.83 3.55 -2.51
CA ILE A 53 -1.48 2.26 -2.76
C ILE A 53 -1.27 1.83 -4.21
N LEU A 54 -1.47 2.73 -5.18
CA LEU A 54 -1.25 2.44 -6.59
C LEU A 54 0.21 2.12 -6.90
N PHE A 55 1.15 2.86 -6.29
CA PHE A 55 2.57 2.59 -6.42
C PHE A 55 2.94 1.19 -5.92
N CYS A 56 2.45 0.77 -4.75
CA CYS A 56 2.68 -0.57 -4.21
C CYS A 56 2.16 -1.69 -5.15
N ILE A 57 0.93 -1.52 -5.67
CA ILE A 57 0.33 -2.49 -6.60
C ILE A 57 1.15 -2.59 -7.89
N ASP A 58 1.56 -1.44 -8.43
CA ASP A 58 2.32 -1.37 -9.67
C ASP A 58 3.75 -1.94 -9.52
N GLN A 59 4.40 -1.69 -8.38
CA GLN A 59 5.69 -2.29 -8.05
C GLN A 59 5.61 -3.82 -7.95
N LYS A 60 4.57 -4.36 -7.29
CA LYS A 60 4.34 -5.81 -7.24
C LYS A 60 4.17 -6.40 -8.64
N ALA A 61 3.37 -5.76 -9.50
CA ALA A 61 3.15 -6.21 -10.87
C ALA A 61 4.46 -6.24 -11.69
N ARG A 62 5.29 -5.19 -11.57
CA ARG A 62 6.58 -5.12 -12.25
C ARG A 62 7.58 -6.15 -11.74
N MET A 63 7.67 -6.36 -10.43
CA MET A 63 8.53 -7.38 -9.85
C MET A 63 8.15 -8.79 -10.32
N ASP A 64 6.85 -9.09 -10.43
CA ASP A 64 6.37 -10.38 -10.94
C ASP A 64 6.72 -10.58 -12.43
N GLU A 65 6.66 -9.51 -13.23
CA GLU A 65 7.05 -9.54 -14.65
C GLU A 65 8.55 -9.77 -14.82
N ASP A 66 9.37 -9.08 -14.05
CA ASP A 66 10.83 -9.27 -14.02
C ASP A 66 11.20 -10.71 -13.61
N LEU A 67 10.50 -11.26 -12.62
CA LEU A 67 10.74 -12.64 -12.16
C LEU A 67 10.39 -13.67 -13.24
N LYS A 68 9.27 -13.48 -13.96
CA LYS A 68 8.88 -14.33 -15.09
C LYS A 68 9.89 -14.26 -16.22
N THR A 69 10.37 -13.06 -16.52
CA THR A 69 11.37 -12.83 -17.56
C THR A 69 12.67 -13.56 -17.21
N ARG A 70 13.16 -13.42 -15.97
CA ARG A 70 14.36 -14.12 -15.49
C ARG A 70 14.25 -15.65 -15.59
N LYS A 71 13.14 -16.23 -15.09
CA LYS A 71 12.90 -17.68 -15.19
C LYS A 71 12.84 -18.19 -16.64
N THR A 72 12.37 -17.34 -17.55
CA THR A 72 12.32 -17.67 -18.98
C THR A 72 13.72 -17.68 -19.57
N TYR A 73 14.55 -16.69 -19.25
CA TYR A 73 15.96 -16.66 -19.65
C TYR A 73 16.75 -17.84 -19.07
N GLU A 74 16.57 -18.19 -17.79
CA GLU A 74 17.23 -19.34 -17.16
C GLU A 74 16.93 -20.65 -17.91
N ARG A 75 15.65 -20.90 -18.27
CA ARG A 75 15.26 -22.08 -19.04
C ARG A 75 15.74 -22.11 -20.49
N MET A 76 16.10 -20.97 -21.07
CA MET A 76 16.63 -20.91 -22.44
C MET A 76 18.15 -21.13 -22.50
N VAL A 77 18.82 -21.07 -21.35
CA VAL A 77 20.27 -21.24 -21.21
C VAL A 77 20.65 -22.66 -20.72
N GLU A 78 19.69 -23.41 -20.14
CA GLU A 78 19.78 -24.87 -19.93
C GLU A 78 19.54 -25.67 -21.22
#